data_AF-A0A8J9ZYS8-F1
#
_entry.id   AF-A0A8J9ZYS8-F1
#
_cell.length_a   1.000
_cell.length_b   1.000
_cell.length_c   1.000
_cell.angle_alpha   90.00
_cell.angle_beta   90.00
_cell.angle_gamma   90.00
#
_symmetry.space_group_name_H-M   'P 1'
#
loop_
_entity.id
_entity.type
_entity.pdbx_description
1 polymer ?
#
loop_
_entity_poly.entity_id
_entity_poly.type
_entity_poly.pdbx_seq_one_letter_code
_entity_poly.pdbx_strand_id
1 'polypeptide(L)'
;MQGTFVATTAKKGRIAFFLGIAVGIVLSQLIGFQFGYVSSINTANCQPIRTNITVRSPYQPRKILLDCGANVASTVQLFRETYPGGKDFLIHSFELDHRLAPYFAPYSNHVLHCPIAVSEKDGNMTAYTEATWYPGRGLKNGVDMQWGGGSLFVSGREKMRKGTGGQRLFSYRHTVRTIDLSKWIQQNTKQEDYVIFKLDVEGAEFGILKKMLNDGTFKWVDK
;
A
#
# COMPACT_ATOMS: atom_id res chain seq x y z
N MET A 1 -51.32 -25.36 -21.15
CA MET A 1 -50.41 -24.29 -21.64
C MET A 1 -49.03 -24.54 -21.05
N GLN A 2 -47.96 -24.27 -21.79
CA GLN A 2 -46.57 -24.42 -21.30
C GLN A 2 -46.10 -23.10 -20.67
N GLY A 3 -45.23 -23.19 -19.66
CA GLY A 3 -44.61 -22.05 -18.99
C GLY A 3 -43.20 -22.42 -18.56
N THR A 4 -42.22 -22.17 -19.43
CA THR A 4 -40.84 -22.65 -19.26
C THR A 4 -40.05 -21.76 -18.31
N PHE A 5 -39.52 -22.32 -17.22
CA PHE A 5 -38.57 -21.62 -16.35
C PHE A 5 -37.20 -21.52 -17.03
N VAL A 6 -36.74 -20.29 -17.30
CA VAL A 6 -35.39 -20.01 -17.80
C VAL A 6 -34.49 -19.63 -16.63
N ALA A 7 -33.60 -20.53 -16.23
CA ALA A 7 -32.59 -20.25 -15.21
C ALA A 7 -31.46 -19.40 -15.80
N THR A 8 -31.24 -18.19 -15.28
CA THR A 8 -30.08 -17.35 -15.62
C THR A 8 -29.02 -17.44 -14.52
N THR A 9 -27.78 -17.77 -14.90
CA THR A 9 -26.70 -18.09 -13.97
C THR A 9 -25.93 -16.84 -13.53
N ALA A 10 -26.31 -16.27 -12.39
CA ALA A 10 -25.56 -15.19 -11.75
C ALA A 10 -24.17 -15.67 -11.30
N LYS A 11 -23.10 -15.12 -11.90
CA LYS A 11 -21.72 -15.39 -11.49
C LYS A 11 -21.46 -14.81 -10.09
N LYS A 12 -21.28 -15.67 -9.09
CA LYS A 12 -20.77 -15.27 -7.77
C LYS A 12 -19.30 -14.85 -7.88
N GLY A 13 -19.03 -13.55 -7.73
CA GLY A 13 -17.68 -13.08 -7.41
C GLY A 13 -17.24 -13.65 -6.06
N ARG A 14 -16.00 -14.18 -5.98
CA ARG A 14 -15.44 -14.74 -4.75
C ARG A 14 -14.51 -13.71 -4.10
N ILE A 15 -15.01 -13.02 -3.07
CA ILE A 15 -14.15 -12.28 -2.14
C ILE A 15 -13.37 -13.31 -1.31
N ALA A 16 -12.05 -13.27 -1.36
CA ALA A 16 -11.18 -14.22 -0.64
C ALA A 16 -10.71 -13.62 0.70
N PHE A 17 -11.32 -14.05 1.80
CA PHE A 17 -10.71 -13.90 3.13
C PHE A 17 -9.61 -14.95 3.29
N PHE A 18 -8.37 -14.53 3.50
CA PHE A 18 -7.26 -15.44 3.81
C PHE A 18 -7.31 -15.86 5.28
N LEU A 19 -7.93 -17.02 5.55
CA LEU A 19 -7.68 -17.81 6.74
C LEU A 19 -6.70 -18.93 6.38
N GLY A 20 -5.61 -19.07 7.14
CA GLY A 20 -4.45 -19.86 6.72
C GLY A 20 -4.55 -21.36 7.02
N ILE A 21 -4.02 -22.18 6.10
CA ILE A 21 -3.25 -23.42 6.28
C ILE A 21 -2.75 -23.84 4.88
N ALA A 22 -1.48 -24.28 4.76
CA ALA A 22 -0.90 -24.69 3.47
C ALA A 22 0.15 -25.81 3.65
N VAL A 23 0.06 -26.87 2.84
CA VAL A 23 1.05 -27.97 2.76
C VAL A 23 1.10 -28.53 1.33
N GLY A 24 2.32 -28.69 0.77
CA GLY A 24 2.61 -29.43 -0.48
C GLY A 24 2.71 -28.57 -1.76
N ILE A 25 3.47 -28.94 -2.81
CA ILE A 25 4.36 -30.11 -3.05
C ILE A 25 5.54 -29.72 -3.99
N VAL A 26 6.53 -30.62 -4.15
CA VAL A 26 7.89 -30.44 -4.73
C VAL A 26 8.03 -30.70 -6.26
N LEU A 27 9.00 -30.05 -6.93
CA LEU A 27 9.83 -30.51 -8.10
C LEU A 27 11.09 -29.56 -8.19
N SER A 28 12.33 -29.87 -8.65
CA SER A 28 12.99 -30.92 -9.48
C SER A 28 12.84 -30.70 -11.01
N GLN A 29 13.86 -30.59 -11.89
CA GLN A 29 15.37 -30.63 -11.88
C GLN A 29 15.91 -29.56 -12.91
N LEU A 30 17.18 -29.06 -13.01
CA LEU A 30 18.58 -29.57 -13.00
C LEU A 30 19.15 -29.95 -14.41
N ILE A 31 20.45 -29.70 -14.67
CA ILE A 31 21.27 -29.94 -15.92
C ILE A 31 21.07 -28.91 -17.06
N GLY A 32 22.08 -28.45 -17.84
CA GLY A 32 23.55 -28.55 -17.72
C GLY A 32 24.36 -28.29 -19.02
N PHE A 33 25.67 -28.04 -18.87
CA PHE A 33 26.77 -28.05 -19.88
C PHE A 33 26.89 -26.95 -20.97
N GLN A 34 27.98 -27.03 -21.77
CA GLN A 34 28.86 -25.87 -22.04
C GLN A 34 29.64 -25.95 -23.38
N PHE A 35 30.01 -24.77 -23.92
CA PHE A 35 31.07 -24.46 -24.92
C PHE A 35 31.03 -25.04 -26.35
N GLY A 36 31.27 -24.14 -27.31
CA GLY A 36 31.72 -24.42 -28.69
C GLY A 36 32.18 -23.10 -29.35
N TYR A 37 33.39 -23.05 -29.92
CA TYR A 37 34.03 -21.81 -30.38
C TYR A 37 34.74 -22.07 -31.73
N VAL A 38 34.34 -21.39 -32.80
CA VAL A 38 34.97 -21.46 -34.15
C VAL A 38 35.00 -20.05 -34.77
N SER A 39 35.99 -19.79 -35.62
CA SER A 39 36.49 -18.47 -35.98
C SER A 39 36.05 -17.91 -37.33
N SER A 40 35.87 -16.58 -37.36
CA SER A 40 36.28 -15.63 -38.42
C SER A 40 36.25 -16.04 -39.90
N ILE A 41 35.44 -15.34 -40.69
CA ILE A 41 35.77 -14.97 -42.08
C ILE A 41 35.39 -13.49 -42.31
N ASN A 42 36.23 -12.74 -43.02
CA ASN A 42 36.00 -11.32 -43.34
C ASN A 42 35.37 -11.13 -44.73
N THR A 43 34.36 -10.26 -44.88
CA THR A 43 33.94 -9.73 -46.19
C THR A 43 33.19 -8.40 -46.10
N ALA A 44 33.43 -7.52 -47.08
CA ALA A 44 32.65 -6.34 -47.46
C ALA A 44 32.34 -5.24 -46.39
N ASN A 45 33.00 -4.08 -46.54
CA ASN A 45 32.61 -2.84 -45.88
C ASN A 45 31.35 -2.21 -46.50
N CYS A 46 30.16 -2.64 -46.06
CA CYS A 46 28.96 -1.82 -46.12
C CYS A 46 28.58 -1.43 -44.69
N GLN A 47 28.84 -0.19 -44.30
CA GLN A 47 28.50 0.29 -42.96
C GLN A 47 26.99 0.56 -42.88
N PRO A 48 26.19 -0.22 -42.11
CA PRO A 48 24.78 0.09 -41.93
C PRO A 48 24.65 1.38 -41.11
N ILE A 49 23.66 2.21 -41.44
CA ILE A 49 23.33 3.39 -40.64
C ILE A 49 22.94 2.91 -39.24
N ARG A 50 23.84 3.13 -38.25
CA ARG A 50 23.56 2.84 -36.84
C ARG A 50 22.53 3.82 -36.30
N THR A 51 21.26 3.51 -36.54
CA THR A 51 20.18 4.02 -35.70
C THR A 51 20.42 3.47 -34.30
N ASN A 52 20.84 4.34 -33.37
CA ASN A 52 21.00 4.00 -31.95
C ASN A 52 19.61 3.86 -31.31
N ILE A 53 18.86 2.84 -31.73
CA ILE A 53 17.61 2.43 -31.10
C ILE A 53 17.97 1.93 -29.71
N THR A 54 17.85 2.82 -28.72
CA THR A 54 18.00 2.45 -27.30
C THR A 54 16.81 1.60 -26.90
N VAL A 55 16.91 0.28 -27.15
CA VAL A 55 15.92 -0.71 -26.73
C VAL A 55 15.84 -0.66 -25.21
N ARG A 56 14.82 0.04 -24.70
CA ARG A 56 14.53 0.07 -23.27
C ARG A 56 14.18 -1.36 -22.84
N SER A 57 14.82 -1.83 -21.77
CA SER A 57 14.52 -3.15 -21.19
C SER A 57 13.01 -3.30 -20.98
N PRO A 58 12.40 -4.45 -21.31
CA PRO A 58 10.97 -4.67 -21.11
C PRO A 58 10.61 -4.47 -19.64
N TYR A 59 9.50 -3.78 -19.38
CA TYR A 59 9.07 -3.45 -18.04
C TYR A 59 8.80 -4.71 -17.21
N GLN A 60 9.41 -4.79 -16.03
CA GLN A 60 9.17 -5.86 -15.08
C GLN A 60 8.14 -5.39 -14.05
N PRO A 61 6.98 -6.06 -13.92
CA PRO A 61 6.00 -5.74 -12.89
C PRO A 61 6.60 -5.78 -11.48
N ARG A 62 6.32 -4.74 -10.69
CA ARG A 62 6.78 -4.64 -9.30
C ARG A 62 5.77 -5.30 -8.36
N LYS A 63 6.25 -5.88 -7.26
CA LYS A 63 5.44 -6.24 -6.09
C LYS A 63 5.39 -5.01 -5.17
N ILE A 64 4.20 -4.51 -4.86
CA ILE A 64 4.01 -3.26 -4.09
C ILE A 64 3.00 -3.48 -2.97
N LEU A 65 3.28 -2.96 -1.78
CA LEU A 65 2.30 -2.82 -0.70
C LEU A 65 2.04 -1.33 -0.45
N LEU A 66 0.77 -0.93 -0.46
CA LEU A 66 0.33 0.40 -0.07
C LEU A 66 -0.30 0.30 1.32
N ASP A 67 0.40 0.85 2.32
CA ASP A 67 0.03 0.82 3.73
C ASP A 67 -0.43 2.22 4.14
N CYS A 68 -1.72 2.48 4.00
CA CYS A 68 -2.32 3.74 4.40
C CYS A 68 -2.73 3.68 5.88
N GLY A 69 -2.28 4.65 6.68
CA GLY A 69 -2.44 4.65 8.14
C GLY A 69 -1.45 3.68 8.78
N ALA A 70 -0.17 3.91 8.53
CA ALA A 70 0.89 2.95 8.85
C ALA A 70 1.24 2.87 10.35
N ASN A 71 0.95 3.93 11.12
CA ASN A 71 1.06 4.00 12.57
C ASN A 71 2.47 3.57 13.05
N VAL A 72 2.58 2.63 13.99
CA VAL A 72 3.85 2.07 14.51
C VAL A 72 4.43 0.94 13.65
N ALA A 73 4.24 0.99 12.33
CA ALA A 73 4.77 0.06 11.34
C ALA A 73 4.36 -1.42 11.49
N SER A 74 3.32 -1.72 12.28
CA SER A 74 2.86 -3.10 12.56
C SER A 74 2.45 -3.88 11.29
N THR A 75 1.87 -3.19 10.30
CA THR A 75 1.57 -3.77 8.98
C THR A 75 2.85 -4.17 8.25
N VAL A 76 3.88 -3.31 8.28
CA VAL A 76 5.17 -3.55 7.64
C VAL A 76 5.84 -4.78 8.25
N GLN A 77 5.85 -4.89 9.58
CA GLN A 77 6.38 -6.06 10.28
C GLN A 77 5.64 -7.34 9.90
N LEU A 78 4.32 -7.39 10.16
CA LEU A 78 3.51 -8.58 9.96
C LEU A 78 3.56 -9.07 8.52
N PHE A 79 3.51 -8.16 7.54
CA PHE A 79 3.60 -8.50 6.12
C PHE A 79 4.99 -9.06 5.73
N ARG A 80 6.08 -8.47 6.24
CA ARG A 80 7.45 -8.94 6.01
C ARG A 80 7.74 -10.32 6.63
N GLU A 81 7.03 -10.66 7.71
CA GLU A 81 7.19 -11.92 8.45
C GLU A 81 6.28 -13.05 7.93
N THR A 82 5.04 -12.74 7.55
CA THR A 82 4.00 -13.76 7.27
C THR A 82 3.55 -13.89 5.82
N TYR A 83 3.70 -12.85 4.99
CA TYR A 83 3.23 -12.92 3.61
C TYR A 83 4.24 -13.67 2.71
N PRO A 84 3.80 -14.59 1.82
CA PRO A 84 4.70 -15.31 0.92
C PRO A 84 5.52 -14.38 0.01
N GLY A 85 6.86 -14.41 0.15
CA GLY A 85 7.74 -13.47 -0.56
C GLY A 85 7.57 -12.00 -0.11
N GLY A 86 7.02 -11.75 1.09
CA GLY A 86 6.72 -10.42 1.61
C GLY A 86 7.93 -9.47 1.68
N LYS A 87 9.16 -10.01 1.72
CA LYS A 87 10.43 -9.25 1.67
C LYS A 87 10.75 -8.67 0.29
N ASP A 88 10.19 -9.23 -0.78
CA ASP A 88 10.38 -8.78 -2.18
C ASP A 88 9.66 -7.46 -2.47
N PHE A 89 8.60 -7.15 -1.71
CA PHE A 89 7.71 -6.03 -1.99
C PHE A 89 8.37 -4.67 -1.70
N LEU A 90 8.20 -3.71 -2.60
CA LEU A 90 8.38 -2.30 -2.28
C LEU A 90 7.19 -1.85 -1.43
N ILE A 91 7.43 -1.45 -0.19
CA ILE A 91 6.36 -1.02 0.73
C ILE A 91 6.32 0.50 0.80
N HIS A 92 5.18 1.11 0.48
CA HIS A 92 4.91 2.53 0.70
C HIS A 92 3.96 2.69 1.88
N SER A 93 4.48 3.18 3.01
CA SER A 93 3.69 3.50 4.20
C SER A 93 3.37 5.00 4.23
N PHE A 94 2.10 5.34 4.43
CA PHE A 94 1.64 6.72 4.60
C PHE A 94 1.26 6.95 6.06
N GLU A 95 1.92 7.91 6.70
CA GLU A 95 1.68 8.26 8.11
C GLU A 95 1.66 9.78 8.27
N LEU A 96 0.68 10.28 9.01
CA LEU A 96 0.48 11.71 9.26
C LEU A 96 1.29 12.22 10.46
N ASP A 97 1.67 11.34 11.40
CA ASP A 97 2.41 11.72 12.60
C ASP A 97 3.91 11.45 12.48
N HIS A 98 4.67 12.52 12.23
CA HIS A 98 6.14 12.52 12.16
C HIS A 98 6.85 11.86 13.37
N ARG A 99 6.21 11.81 14.54
CA ARG A 99 6.77 11.18 15.75
C ARG A 99 6.89 9.66 15.62
N LEU A 100 6.20 9.07 14.64
CA LEU A 100 6.22 7.62 14.37
C LEU A 100 7.27 7.20 13.34
N ALA A 101 7.96 8.15 12.69
CA ALA A 101 9.02 7.84 11.73
C ALA A 101 10.12 6.87 12.25
N PRO A 102 10.55 6.90 13.53
CA PRO A 102 11.54 5.95 14.05
C PRO A 102 11.13 4.47 13.95
N TYR A 103 9.82 4.15 14.00
CA TYR A 103 9.36 2.76 13.88
C TYR A 103 9.64 2.14 12.49
N PHE A 104 9.86 2.96 11.46
CA PHE A 104 10.09 2.50 10.09
C PHE A 104 11.58 2.33 9.73
N ALA A 105 12.48 2.92 10.51
CA ALA A 105 13.92 2.93 10.24
C ALA A 105 14.58 1.54 10.03
N PRO A 106 14.11 0.44 10.65
CA PRO A 106 14.69 -0.90 10.42
C PRO A 106 14.38 -1.53 9.05
N TYR A 107 13.41 -1.02 8.28
CA TYR A 107 12.90 -1.73 7.10
C TYR A 107 13.60 -1.31 5.80
N SER A 108 14.35 -2.23 5.20
CA SER A 108 14.82 -2.11 3.81
C SER A 108 13.68 -2.30 2.79
N ASN A 109 13.87 -1.79 1.57
CA ASN A 109 12.87 -1.85 0.47
C ASN A 109 11.50 -1.26 0.89
N HIS A 110 11.56 -0.17 1.65
CA HIS A 110 10.44 0.58 2.22
C HIS A 110 10.60 2.07 1.90
N VAL A 111 9.49 2.78 1.76
CA VAL A 111 9.43 4.24 1.62
C VAL A 111 8.37 4.76 2.58
N LEU A 112 8.80 5.54 3.58
CA LEU A 112 7.91 6.26 4.49
C LEU A 112 7.52 7.62 3.89
N HIS A 113 6.23 7.80 3.65
CA HIS A 113 5.63 9.09 3.31
C HIS A 113 5.10 9.73 4.60
N CYS A 114 5.93 10.52 5.29
CA CYS A 114 5.59 11.10 6.59
C CYS A 114 6.25 12.47 6.80
N PRO A 115 5.55 13.50 7.35
CA PRO A 115 4.13 13.52 7.70
C PRO A 115 3.23 13.79 6.49
N ILE A 116 2.54 12.77 6.00
CA ILE A 116 1.61 12.83 4.86
C ILE A 116 0.36 12.00 5.17
N ALA A 117 -0.82 12.62 5.02
CA ALA A 117 -2.09 11.91 5.07
C ALA A 117 -2.61 11.59 3.67
N VAL A 118 -3.31 10.46 3.51
CA VAL A 118 -4.04 10.13 2.29
C VAL A 118 -5.49 10.60 2.35
N SER A 119 -6.07 10.97 1.21
CA SER A 119 -7.44 11.48 1.10
C SER A 119 -7.94 11.40 -0.35
N GLU A 120 -9.13 11.92 -0.61
CA GLU A 120 -9.70 12.04 -1.95
C GLU A 120 -9.13 13.22 -2.78
N LYS A 121 -8.24 14.05 -2.22
CA LYS A 121 -7.70 15.25 -2.90
C LYS A 121 -6.36 15.75 -2.34
N ASP A 122 -5.50 16.29 -3.20
CA ASP A 122 -4.33 17.05 -2.76
C ASP A 122 -4.76 18.29 -1.94
N GLY A 123 -4.02 18.60 -0.88
CA GLY A 123 -4.32 19.75 -0.01
C GLY A 123 -3.45 19.81 1.24
N ASN A 124 -3.92 20.60 2.22
CA ASN A 124 -3.36 20.66 3.57
C ASN A 124 -4.50 20.61 4.58
N MET A 125 -4.36 19.82 5.64
CA MET A 125 -5.35 19.68 6.71
C MET A 125 -4.66 19.63 8.07
N THR A 126 -5.37 20.07 9.12
CA THR A 126 -4.92 19.84 10.50
C THR A 126 -5.08 18.37 10.84
N ALA A 127 -3.98 17.69 11.14
CA ALA A 127 -3.98 16.41 11.80
C ALA A 127 -4.21 16.60 13.31
N TYR A 128 -4.87 15.63 13.92
CA TYR A 128 -5.22 15.57 15.34
C TYR A 128 -4.78 14.21 15.86
N THR A 129 -3.79 14.16 16.76
CA THR A 129 -3.16 12.90 17.19
C THR A 129 -2.95 12.84 18.70
N GLU A 130 -2.93 11.63 19.24
CA GLU A 130 -2.63 11.35 20.65
C GLU A 130 -1.20 10.82 20.82
N ALA A 131 -0.74 10.58 22.05
CA ALA A 131 0.49 9.81 22.26
C ALA A 131 0.27 8.33 21.90
N THR A 132 1.27 7.63 21.35
CA THR A 132 1.25 6.17 21.20
C THR A 132 1.03 5.46 22.53
N TRP A 133 0.76 4.16 22.48
CA TRP A 133 0.74 3.33 23.69
C TRP A 133 2.15 3.21 24.27
N TYR A 134 2.28 3.29 25.59
CA TYR A 134 3.52 3.04 26.33
C TYR A 134 3.21 2.51 27.75
N PRO A 135 4.12 1.75 28.38
CA PRO A 135 3.92 1.26 29.75
C PRO A 135 3.70 2.41 30.74
N GLY A 136 2.60 2.37 31.51
CA GLY A 136 2.24 3.43 32.45
C GLY A 136 1.42 4.59 31.87
N ARG A 137 1.03 4.55 30.59
CA ARG A 137 0.12 5.53 29.95
C ARG A 137 -1.25 5.66 30.63
N GLY A 138 -1.72 4.60 31.27
CA GLY A 138 -3.02 4.55 31.93
C GLY A 138 -4.21 4.39 30.96
N LEU A 139 -5.41 4.32 31.54
CA LEU A 139 -6.65 4.00 30.83
C LEU A 139 -7.21 5.21 30.06
N LYS A 140 -7.59 5.01 28.80
CA LYS A 140 -8.27 6.00 27.96
C LYS A 140 -9.78 5.90 28.18
N ASN A 141 -10.33 6.83 28.96
CA ASN A 141 -11.74 6.84 29.39
C ASN A 141 -12.16 5.55 30.15
N GLY A 142 -11.25 4.97 30.95
CA GLY A 142 -11.50 3.73 31.70
C GLY A 142 -11.27 2.43 30.93
N VAL A 143 -10.87 2.50 29.65
CA VAL A 143 -10.50 1.34 28.82
C VAL A 143 -8.99 1.34 28.56
N ASP A 144 -8.32 0.19 28.63
CA ASP A 144 -6.95 0.07 28.11
C ASP A 144 -7.01 0.00 26.58
N MET A 145 -6.83 1.16 25.95
CA MET A 145 -6.77 1.27 24.51
C MET A 145 -5.32 1.02 24.07
N GLN A 146 -5.06 -0.21 23.63
CA GLN A 146 -3.83 -0.55 22.92
C GLN A 146 -3.75 0.29 21.64
N TRP A 147 -2.52 0.75 21.36
CA TRP A 147 -2.19 1.69 20.28
C TRP A 147 -2.75 3.11 20.46
N GLY A 148 -2.00 4.09 19.94
CA GLY A 148 -2.51 5.45 19.72
C GLY A 148 -2.81 5.64 18.23
N GLY A 149 -3.31 6.80 17.85
CA GLY A 149 -3.55 7.12 16.45
C GLY A 149 -3.72 8.61 16.17
N GLY A 150 -4.14 8.90 14.95
CA GLY A 150 -4.44 10.25 14.49
C GLY A 150 -5.53 10.27 13.44
N SER A 151 -6.17 11.43 13.26
CA SER A 151 -7.24 11.64 12.28
C SER A 151 -7.21 13.06 11.72
N LEU A 152 -7.73 13.22 10.50
CA LEU A 152 -8.08 14.52 9.92
C LEU A 152 -9.51 14.96 10.32
N PHE A 153 -10.33 14.03 10.80
CA PHE A 153 -11.78 14.18 11.00
C PHE A 153 -12.16 13.98 12.47
N VAL A 154 -12.22 15.10 13.19
CA VAL A 154 -12.55 15.13 14.63
C VAL A 154 -13.77 15.99 14.92
N SER A 155 -14.50 15.68 16.00
CA SER A 155 -15.72 16.41 16.36
C SER A 155 -15.43 17.85 16.79
N GLY A 156 -16.41 18.75 16.62
CA GLY A 156 -16.27 20.15 17.10
C GLY A 156 -15.97 20.24 18.60
N ARG A 157 -16.48 19.30 19.41
CA ARG A 157 -16.22 19.17 20.85
C ARG A 157 -14.74 18.87 21.14
N GLU A 158 -14.09 18.06 20.31
CA GLU A 158 -12.65 17.76 20.43
C GLU A 158 -11.79 18.93 19.91
N LYS A 159 -12.20 19.60 18.83
CA LYS A 159 -11.52 20.82 18.33
C LYS A 159 -11.43 21.88 19.42
N MET A 160 -12.49 22.09 20.21
CA MET A 160 -12.50 23.02 21.35
C MET A 160 -11.61 22.57 22.51
N ARG A 161 -11.55 21.26 22.83
CA ARG A 161 -10.76 20.72 23.95
C ARG A 161 -9.27 20.60 23.61
N LYS A 162 -8.59 21.74 23.42
CA LYS A 162 -7.16 21.80 23.04
C LYS A 162 -6.24 21.05 24.00
N GLY A 163 -6.33 21.30 25.32
CA GLY A 163 -5.40 20.74 26.31
C GLY A 163 -5.50 19.22 26.48
N THR A 164 -6.71 18.68 26.61
CA THR A 164 -6.92 17.23 26.82
C THR A 164 -7.11 16.44 25.51
N GLY A 165 -7.34 17.11 24.39
CA GLY A 165 -7.69 16.46 23.12
C GLY A 165 -9.10 15.85 23.06
N GLY A 166 -9.92 16.03 24.10
CA GLY A 166 -11.24 15.41 24.18
C GLY A 166 -11.19 13.90 24.41
N GLN A 167 -12.27 13.19 24.04
CA GLN A 167 -12.42 11.75 24.36
C GLN A 167 -11.39 10.88 23.63
N ARG A 168 -10.97 11.27 22.42
CA ARG A 168 -9.93 10.59 21.65
C ARG A 168 -8.49 10.99 22.05
N LEU A 169 -8.31 11.88 23.04
CA LEU A 169 -7.01 12.38 23.52
C LEU A 169 -6.13 13.07 22.45
N PHE A 170 -6.76 13.65 21.43
CA PHE A 170 -6.10 14.36 20.33
C PHE A 170 -5.62 15.79 20.72
N SER A 171 -4.64 15.83 21.63
CA SER A 171 -4.00 17.04 22.13
C SER A 171 -2.87 17.54 21.22
N TYR A 172 -2.14 16.64 20.55
CA TYR A 172 -1.15 17.03 19.55
C TYR A 172 -1.82 17.35 18.22
N ARG A 173 -1.41 18.45 17.59
CA ARG A 173 -2.04 19.02 16.39
C ARG A 173 -1.03 19.75 15.54
N HIS A 174 -0.98 19.40 14.26
CA HIS A 174 -0.09 19.97 13.26
C HIS A 174 -0.79 20.02 11.90
N THR A 175 -0.32 20.88 11.00
CA THR A 175 -0.80 20.84 9.60
C THR A 175 0.02 19.80 8.85
N VAL A 176 -0.67 18.89 8.16
CA VAL A 176 -0.08 17.90 7.27
C VAL A 176 -0.52 18.14 5.84
N ARG A 177 0.32 17.77 4.89
CA ARG A 177 -0.10 17.65 3.50
C ARG A 177 -1.06 16.47 3.38
N THR A 178 -2.19 16.68 2.70
CA THR A 178 -3.01 15.59 2.17
C THR A 178 -2.62 15.32 0.72
N ILE A 179 -2.61 14.05 0.33
CA ILE A 179 -2.49 13.65 -1.08
C ILE A 179 -3.80 13.04 -1.58
N ASP A 180 -4.07 13.22 -2.86
CA ASP A 180 -5.04 12.40 -3.60
C ASP A 180 -4.44 11.01 -3.78
N LEU A 181 -4.92 10.02 -3.02
CA LEU A 181 -4.40 8.65 -3.09
C LEU A 181 -4.67 7.99 -4.45
N SER A 182 -5.82 8.28 -5.05
CA SER A 182 -6.24 7.71 -6.33
C SER A 182 -5.28 8.15 -7.44
N LYS A 183 -5.00 9.45 -7.50
CA LYS A 183 -3.99 10.06 -8.37
C LYS A 183 -2.59 9.56 -8.05
N TRP A 184 -2.22 9.44 -6.77
CA TRP A 184 -0.90 8.95 -6.36
C TRP A 184 -0.66 7.54 -6.89
N ILE A 185 -1.64 6.63 -6.77
CA ILE A 185 -1.57 5.27 -7.32
C ILE A 185 -1.32 5.33 -8.83
N GLN A 186 -2.20 6.00 -9.59
CA GLN A 186 -2.07 6.10 -11.05
C GLN A 186 -0.74 6.71 -11.54
N GLN A 187 -0.11 7.58 -10.73
CA GLN A 187 1.15 8.25 -11.07
C GLN A 187 2.41 7.47 -10.65
N ASN A 188 2.32 6.58 -9.66
CA ASN A 188 3.49 5.88 -9.08
C ASN A 188 3.47 4.37 -9.31
N THR A 189 2.31 3.78 -9.69
CA THR A 189 2.14 2.36 -10.01
C THR A 189 1.45 2.18 -11.37
N LYS A 190 1.61 0.99 -11.96
CA LYS A 190 1.01 0.62 -13.24
C LYS A 190 -0.03 -0.49 -13.06
N GLN A 191 -0.93 -0.66 -14.02
CA GLN A 191 -1.90 -1.75 -14.02
C GLN A 191 -1.23 -3.12 -14.16
N GLU A 192 0.02 -3.19 -14.64
CA GLU A 192 0.82 -4.41 -14.63
C GLU A 192 1.35 -4.80 -13.23
N ASP A 193 1.61 -3.83 -12.34
CA ASP A 193 2.23 -4.07 -11.02
C ASP A 193 1.32 -4.91 -10.09
N TYR A 194 1.89 -5.79 -9.27
CA TYR A 194 1.13 -6.52 -8.24
C TYR A 194 1.05 -5.67 -6.98
N VAL A 195 -0.05 -4.92 -6.84
CA VAL A 195 -0.26 -3.96 -5.74
C VAL A 195 -1.26 -4.51 -4.74
N ILE A 196 -0.82 -4.70 -3.49
CA ILE A 196 -1.68 -4.97 -2.33
C ILE A 196 -1.99 -3.63 -1.66
N PHE A 197 -3.23 -3.44 -1.21
CA PHE A 197 -3.73 -2.17 -0.67
C PHE A 197 -4.39 -2.35 0.69
N LYS A 198 -3.81 -1.75 1.74
CA LYS A 198 -4.43 -1.50 3.04
C LYS A 198 -4.92 -0.06 3.11
N LEU A 199 -6.15 0.11 3.58
CA LEU A 199 -6.77 1.41 3.86
C LEU A 199 -7.34 1.41 5.28
N ASP A 200 -6.67 2.12 6.19
CA ASP A 200 -6.97 2.14 7.63
C ASP A 200 -6.75 3.57 8.16
N VAL A 201 -7.64 4.50 7.77
CA VAL A 201 -7.35 5.96 7.78
C VAL A 201 -8.50 6.82 8.29
N GLU A 202 -8.95 6.49 9.50
CA GLU A 202 -9.69 7.33 10.45
C GLU A 202 -10.53 8.48 9.85
N GLY A 203 -11.55 8.10 9.08
CA GLY A 203 -12.59 8.99 8.56
C GLY A 203 -12.39 9.48 7.11
N ALA A 204 -11.28 9.14 6.45
CA ALA A 204 -11.04 9.48 5.04
C ALA A 204 -11.50 8.39 4.04
N GLU A 205 -11.80 7.18 4.54
CA GLU A 205 -11.93 5.95 3.74
C GLU A 205 -13.06 6.06 2.72
N PHE A 206 -14.24 6.54 3.13
CA PHE A 206 -15.40 6.66 2.24
C PHE A 206 -15.15 7.63 1.08
N GLY A 207 -14.43 8.74 1.32
CA GLY A 207 -14.05 9.70 0.28
C GLY A 207 -13.09 9.08 -0.74
N ILE A 208 -12.04 8.42 -0.23
CA ILE A 208 -11.02 7.71 -1.01
C ILE A 208 -11.67 6.63 -1.88
N LEU A 209 -12.42 5.69 -1.28
CA LEU A 209 -13.01 4.55 -1.99
C LEU A 209 -14.04 4.99 -3.03
N LYS A 210 -14.90 5.98 -2.70
CA LYS A 210 -15.86 6.55 -3.66
C LYS A 210 -15.16 7.17 -4.86
N LYS A 211 -14.03 7.85 -4.67
CA LYS A 211 -13.25 8.41 -5.77
C LYS A 211 -12.56 7.33 -6.60
N MET A 212 -11.92 6.34 -5.97
CA MET A 212 -11.28 5.22 -6.66
C MET A 212 -12.26 4.39 -7.52
N LEU A 213 -13.54 4.31 -7.12
CA LEU A 213 -14.62 3.74 -7.94
C LEU A 213 -14.91 4.64 -9.16
N ASN A 214 -15.09 5.95 -8.94
CA ASN A 214 -15.47 6.90 -9.98
C ASN A 214 -14.40 7.11 -11.05
N ASP A 215 -13.11 7.10 -10.69
CA ASP A 215 -11.99 7.24 -11.63
C ASP A 215 -11.39 5.90 -12.08
N GLY A 216 -11.90 4.78 -11.57
CA GLY A 216 -11.53 3.42 -12.00
C GLY A 216 -10.18 2.92 -11.48
N THR A 217 -9.58 3.58 -10.49
CA THR A 217 -8.26 3.24 -9.92
C THR A 217 -8.19 1.85 -9.28
N PHE A 218 -9.33 1.23 -8.94
CA PHE A 218 -9.36 -0.16 -8.48
C PHE A 218 -8.65 -1.14 -9.44
N LYS A 219 -8.59 -0.85 -10.75
CA LYS A 219 -7.83 -1.65 -11.75
C LYS A 219 -6.33 -1.80 -11.47
N TRP A 220 -5.76 -1.00 -10.57
CA TRP A 220 -4.36 -1.13 -10.13
C TRP A 220 -4.20 -2.06 -8.92
N VAL A 221 -5.26 -2.37 -8.17
CA VAL A 221 -5.22 -3.06 -6.86
C VAL A 221 -6.17 -4.26 -6.73
N ASP A 222 -7.07 -4.46 -7.70
CA ASP A 222 -8.03 -5.58 -7.79
C ASP A 222 -7.52 -6.60 -8.83
N LYS A 223 -7.00 -7.74 -8.36
CA LYS A 223 -6.29 -8.77 -9.15
C LYS A 223 -6.47 -10.19 -8.60
#